data_AF-A0A5E4A267-F1
#
_entry.id   AF-A0A5E4A267-F1
#
_cell.length_a   1.000
_cell.length_b   1.000
_cell.length_c   1.000
_cell.angle_alpha   90.00
_cell.angle_beta   90.00
_cell.angle_gamma   90.00
#
_symmetry.space_group_name_H-M   'P 1'
#
loop_
_entity.id
_entity.type
_entity.pdbx_description
1 polymer ?
#
loop_
_entity_poly.entity_id
_entity_poly.type
_entity_poly.pdbx_seq_one_letter_code
_entity_poly.pdbx_strand_id
1 'polypeptide(L)'
;MKYRNRVRSRISNLKDPRNPGLRRNVLSGAISAGLIAKMTAEEMASDELKELRNAMTQEAIREHQMAKTGGTTTDLFQCSKCKKKNCTYNQVQTRSADEPMTTFVLCNECGNRWKFC
;
A
#
# COMPACT_ATOMS: atom_id res chain seq x y z
N MET A 1 -8.54 -32.16 -4.32
CA MET A 1 -9.12 -30.96 -3.66
C MET A 1 -9.34 -29.76 -4.60
N LYS A 2 -8.41 -29.41 -5.51
CA LYS A 2 -8.50 -28.19 -6.35
C LYS A 2 -9.78 -28.07 -7.22
N TYR A 3 -10.21 -29.16 -7.86
CA TYR A 3 -11.42 -29.16 -8.71
C TYR A 3 -12.71 -28.84 -7.94
N ARG A 4 -12.97 -29.54 -6.82
CA ARG A 4 -14.17 -29.29 -5.98
C ARG A 4 -14.21 -27.86 -5.45
N ASN A 5 -13.07 -27.30 -5.08
CA ASN A 5 -12.99 -25.90 -4.64
C ASN A 5 -13.33 -24.92 -5.77
N ARG A 6 -12.88 -25.20 -7.00
CA ARG A 6 -13.25 -24.41 -8.18
C ARG A 6 -14.75 -24.43 -8.41
N VAL A 7 -15.38 -25.60 -8.35
CA VAL A 7 -16.84 -25.76 -8.49
C VAL A 7 -17.59 -24.98 -7.40
N ARG A 8 -17.19 -25.12 -6.13
CA ARG A 8 -17.80 -24.36 -5.01
C ARG A 8 -17.67 -22.85 -5.21
N SER A 9 -16.51 -22.37 -5.65
CA SER A 9 -16.29 -20.96 -5.97
C SER A 9 -17.27 -20.47 -7.05
N ARG A 10 -17.47 -21.23 -8.14
CA ARG A 10 -18.45 -20.88 -9.19
C ARG A 10 -19.87 -20.87 -8.67
N ILE A 11 -20.25 -21.88 -7.91
CA ILE A 11 -21.59 -21.95 -7.31
C ILE A 11 -21.84 -20.74 -6.42
N SER A 12 -20.86 -20.35 -5.59
CA SER A 12 -20.98 -19.18 -4.72
C SER A 12 -21.15 -17.89 -5.53
N ASN A 13 -20.27 -17.64 -6.51
CA ASN A 13 -20.32 -16.42 -7.34
C ASN A 13 -21.60 -16.33 -8.18
N LEU A 14 -22.08 -17.45 -8.75
CA LEU A 14 -23.32 -17.47 -9.55
C LEU A 14 -24.59 -17.37 -8.69
N LYS A 15 -24.52 -17.70 -7.40
CA LYS A 15 -25.62 -17.58 -6.44
C LYS A 15 -25.63 -16.23 -5.72
N ASP A 16 -24.65 -15.37 -5.94
CA ASP A 16 -24.57 -14.09 -5.22
C ASP A 16 -25.76 -13.18 -5.58
N PRO A 17 -26.66 -12.87 -4.61
CA PRO A 17 -27.78 -11.98 -4.86
C PRO A 17 -27.35 -10.54 -5.19
N ARG A 18 -26.14 -10.14 -4.81
CA ARG A 18 -25.60 -8.80 -5.08
C ARG A 18 -25.03 -8.63 -6.48
N ASN A 19 -24.77 -9.73 -7.21
CA ASN A 19 -24.31 -9.69 -8.59
C ASN A 19 -25.16 -10.58 -9.52
N PRO A 20 -26.45 -10.25 -9.73
CA PRO A 20 -27.31 -11.01 -10.64
C PRO A 20 -26.86 -10.90 -12.10
N GLY A 21 -26.10 -9.86 -12.45
CA GLY A 21 -25.58 -9.59 -13.79
C GLY A 21 -24.67 -10.70 -14.29
N LEU A 22 -23.77 -11.23 -13.43
CA LEU A 22 -22.90 -12.35 -13.78
C LEU A 22 -23.70 -13.57 -14.27
N ARG A 23 -24.73 -13.97 -13.51
CA ARG A 23 -25.57 -15.12 -13.88
C ARG A 23 -26.31 -14.88 -15.19
N ARG A 24 -26.84 -13.66 -15.40
CA ARG A 24 -27.53 -13.29 -16.65
C ARG A 24 -26.59 -13.37 -17.85
N ASN A 25 -25.36 -12.85 -17.72
CA ASN A 25 -24.37 -12.84 -18.79
C ASN A 25 -23.88 -14.25 -19.17
N VAL A 26 -23.85 -15.18 -18.22
CA VAL A 26 -23.54 -16.59 -18.49
C VAL A 26 -24.70 -17.27 -19.20
N LEU A 27 -25.94 -17.04 -18.75
CA LEU A 27 -27.13 -17.61 -19.38
C LEU A 27 -27.40 -17.06 -20.78
N SER A 28 -27.09 -15.78 -21.03
CA SER A 28 -27.22 -15.14 -22.35
C SER A 28 -26.10 -15.51 -23.32
N GLY A 29 -25.05 -16.20 -22.86
CA GLY A 29 -23.88 -16.56 -23.66
C GLY A 29 -22.86 -15.44 -23.84
N ALA A 30 -23.07 -14.25 -23.26
CA ALA A 30 -22.09 -13.17 -23.25
C ALA A 30 -20.78 -13.60 -22.55
N ILE A 31 -20.89 -14.47 -21.54
CA ILE A 31 -19.75 -15.18 -20.94
C ILE A 31 -19.85 -16.65 -21.32
N SER A 32 -18.90 -17.15 -22.10
CA SER A 32 -18.88 -18.55 -22.52
C SER A 32 -18.57 -19.50 -21.34
N ALA A 33 -19.06 -20.74 -21.42
CA ALA A 33 -18.79 -21.78 -20.43
C ALA A 33 -17.28 -22.03 -20.23
N GLY A 34 -16.51 -21.94 -21.32
CA GLY A 34 -15.05 -22.08 -21.28
C GLY A 34 -14.36 -20.92 -20.56
N LEU A 35 -14.84 -19.69 -20.76
CA LEU A 35 -14.31 -18.51 -20.09
C LEU A 35 -14.59 -18.57 -18.59
N ILE A 36 -15.85 -18.79 -18.18
CA ILE A 36 -16.19 -18.86 -16.76
C ILE A 36 -15.46 -20.01 -16.05
N ALA A 37 -15.17 -21.13 -16.71
CA ALA A 37 -14.37 -22.21 -16.11
C ALA A 37 -12.95 -21.76 -15.72
N LYS A 38 -12.37 -20.78 -16.44
CA LYS A 38 -11.01 -20.29 -16.24
C LYS A 38 -10.92 -19.05 -15.34
N MET A 39 -11.92 -18.17 -15.37
CA MET A 39 -11.93 -16.88 -14.65
C MET A 39 -11.53 -16.96 -13.17
N THR A 40 -10.89 -15.94 -12.64
CA THR A 40 -10.58 -15.88 -11.20
C THR A 40 -11.81 -15.51 -10.37
N ALA A 41 -11.74 -15.67 -9.05
CA ALA A 41 -12.83 -15.22 -8.17
C ALA A 41 -12.98 -13.68 -8.17
N GLU A 42 -11.88 -12.97 -8.42
CA GLU A 42 -11.83 -11.51 -8.52
C GLU A 42 -12.52 -11.04 -9.81
N GLU A 43 -12.26 -11.69 -10.93
CA GLU A 43 -12.87 -11.39 -12.23
C GLU A 43 -14.39 -11.65 -12.27
N MET A 44 -14.91 -12.55 -11.43
CA MET A 44 -16.34 -12.84 -11.32
C MET A 44 -17.08 -11.90 -10.35
N ALA A 45 -16.37 -11.04 -9.62
CA ALA A 45 -17.00 -10.09 -8.71
C ALA A 45 -17.86 -9.06 -9.47
N SER A 46 -18.72 -8.33 -8.74
CA SER A 46 -19.42 -7.17 -9.32
C SER A 46 -18.42 -6.11 -9.77
N ASP A 47 -18.81 -5.30 -10.74
CA ASP A 47 -17.93 -4.27 -11.29
C ASP A 47 -17.57 -3.22 -10.25
N GLU A 48 -18.52 -2.82 -9.40
CA GLU A 48 -18.25 -1.95 -8.23
C GLU A 48 -17.18 -2.53 -7.29
N LEU A 49 -17.23 -3.83 -7.00
CA LEU A 49 -16.27 -4.46 -6.10
C LEU A 49 -14.89 -4.62 -6.75
N LYS A 50 -14.84 -4.82 -8.06
CA LYS A 50 -13.57 -4.82 -8.81
C LYS A 50 -12.92 -3.44 -8.78
N GLU A 51 -13.70 -2.39 -9.05
CA GLU A 51 -13.20 -1.02 -9.01
C GLU A 51 -12.69 -0.65 -7.62
N LEU A 52 -13.44 -1.00 -6.56
CA LEU A 52 -13.00 -0.77 -5.19
C LEU A 52 -11.69 -1.50 -4.87
N ARG A 53 -11.57 -2.78 -5.26
CA ARG A 53 -10.33 -3.53 -5.05
C ARG A 53 -9.17 -2.94 -5.83
N ASN A 54 -9.39 -2.51 -7.07
CA ASN A 54 -8.36 -1.89 -7.89
C ASN A 54 -7.87 -0.59 -7.27
N ALA A 55 -8.79 0.25 -6.77
CA ALA A 55 -8.47 1.49 -6.07
C ALA A 55 -7.64 1.21 -4.80
N MET A 56 -8.11 0.32 -3.94
CA MET A 56 -7.41 -0.08 -2.71
C MET A 56 -6.01 -0.66 -3.00
N THR A 57 -5.89 -1.48 -4.03
CA THR A 57 -4.60 -2.08 -4.44
C THR A 57 -3.65 -1.00 -4.94
N GLN A 58 -4.13 -0.06 -5.75
CA GLN A 58 -3.34 1.04 -6.25
C GLN A 58 -2.88 1.97 -5.12
N GLU A 59 -3.74 2.25 -4.15
CA GLU A 59 -3.41 3.03 -2.96
C GLU A 59 -2.39 2.32 -2.08
N ALA A 60 -2.55 1.02 -1.83
CA ALA A 60 -1.58 0.24 -1.08
C ALA A 60 -0.20 0.26 -1.75
N ILE A 61 -0.13 0.06 -3.07
CA ILE A 61 1.13 0.16 -3.82
C ILE A 61 1.73 1.56 -3.69
N ARG A 62 0.92 2.61 -3.83
CA ARG A 62 1.36 4.00 -3.70
C ARG A 62 1.93 4.27 -2.31
N GLU A 63 1.26 3.83 -1.26
CA GLU A 63 1.71 4.01 0.11
C GLU A 63 3.04 3.27 0.36
N HIS A 64 3.19 2.04 -0.14
CA HIS A 64 4.41 1.25 0.04
C HIS A 64 5.60 1.82 -0.75
N GLN A 65 5.35 2.50 -1.87
CA GLN A 65 6.39 3.18 -2.65
C GLN A 65 6.89 4.47 -1.99
N MET A 66 6.14 5.06 -1.05
CA MET A 66 6.60 6.23 -0.30
C MET A 66 7.67 5.82 0.71
N ALA A 67 8.93 6.10 0.39
CA ALA A 67 10.03 5.95 1.34
C ALA A 67 9.77 6.82 2.58
N LYS A 68 9.34 6.21 3.68
CA LYS A 68 9.26 6.88 4.97
C LYS A 68 10.69 7.12 5.45
N THR A 69 11.19 8.35 5.34
CA THR A 69 12.46 8.73 5.96
C THR A 69 12.34 8.55 7.47
N GLY A 70 13.09 7.59 8.03
CA GLY A 70 13.06 7.31 9.47
C GLY A 70 13.59 8.50 10.30
N GLY A 71 13.06 8.64 11.51
CA GLY A 71 13.42 9.70 12.46
C GLY A 71 12.26 10.64 12.77
N THR A 72 12.39 11.44 13.82
CA THR A 72 11.39 12.45 14.20
C THR A 72 11.56 13.69 13.34
N THR A 73 10.51 14.04 12.57
CA THR A 73 10.46 15.30 11.82
C THR A 73 10.36 16.48 12.77
N THR A 74 11.11 17.55 12.48
CA THR A 74 11.22 18.73 13.33
C THR A 74 11.56 19.96 12.50
N ASP A 75 11.00 21.10 12.91
CA ASP A 75 11.32 22.43 12.37
C ASP A 75 12.28 23.21 13.28
N LEU A 76 12.82 22.57 14.32
CA LEU A 76 13.76 23.20 15.26
C LEU A 76 15.09 23.57 14.60
N PHE A 77 15.48 22.87 13.54
CA PHE A 77 16.76 23.05 12.87
C PHE A 77 16.60 23.67 11.49
N GLN A 78 17.40 24.70 11.19
CA GLN A 78 17.48 25.27 9.85
C GLN A 78 18.68 24.71 9.10
N CYS A 79 18.46 24.18 7.91
CA CYS A 79 19.54 23.66 7.07
C CYS A 79 20.43 24.80 6.54
N SER A 80 21.74 24.71 6.73
CA SER A 80 22.68 25.72 6.22
C SER A 80 22.76 25.78 4.68
N LYS A 81 22.52 24.65 3.98
CA LYS A 81 22.60 24.59 2.51
C LYS A 81 21.37 25.17 1.82
N CYS A 82 20.18 24.71 2.19
CA CYS A 82 18.93 25.10 1.52
C CYS A 82 18.09 26.11 2.31
N LYS A 83 18.48 26.46 3.54
CA LYS A 83 17.79 27.41 4.45
C LYS A 83 16.37 27.01 4.86
N LYS A 84 15.89 25.83 4.47
CA LYS A 84 14.61 25.25 4.90
C LYS A 84 14.73 24.59 6.27
N LYS A 85 13.60 24.45 6.96
CA LYS A 85 13.52 23.88 8.31
C LYS A 85 13.06 22.41 8.37
N ASN A 86 12.65 21.83 7.24
CA ASN A 86 12.23 20.43 7.15
C ASN A 86 13.41 19.48 7.40
N CYS A 87 13.60 19.11 8.67
CA CYS A 87 14.68 18.25 9.13
C CYS A 87 14.12 17.05 9.91
N THR A 88 14.87 15.96 9.92
CA THR A 88 14.68 14.81 10.82
C THR A 88 15.85 14.74 11.78
N TYR A 89 15.58 14.44 13.06
CA TYR A 89 16.63 14.26 14.04
C TYR A 89 16.54 12.90 14.73
N ASN A 90 17.69 12.37 15.16
CA ASN A 90 17.79 11.19 16.01
C ASN A 90 18.88 11.44 17.04
N GLN A 91 18.61 11.07 18.30
CA GLN A 91 19.57 11.22 19.39
C GLN A 91 20.19 9.88 19.72
N VAL A 92 21.52 9.83 19.72
CA VAL A 92 22.28 8.61 20.02
C VAL A 92 23.38 8.96 20.99
N GLN A 93 23.52 8.18 22.06
CA GLN A 93 24.65 8.28 22.96
C GLN A 93 25.86 7.61 22.30
N THR A 94 26.76 8.41 21.73
CA THR A 94 27.97 7.92 21.04
C THR A 94 29.25 8.07 21.86
N ARG A 95 29.15 8.54 23.11
CA ARG A 95 30.26 8.83 24.02
C ARG A 95 29.99 8.25 25.41
N SER A 96 30.97 8.39 26.33
CA SER A 96 30.90 7.94 27.72
C SER A 96 29.61 8.36 28.41
N ALA A 97 29.21 7.63 29.46
CA ALA A 97 27.95 7.86 30.18
C ALA A 97 27.82 9.28 30.78
N ASP A 98 28.95 9.93 31.07
CA ASP A 98 29.00 11.28 31.66
C ASP A 98 28.84 12.42 30.62
N GLU A 99 28.82 12.10 29.31
CA GLU A 99 28.65 13.09 28.24
C GLU A 99 27.20 13.08 27.69
N PRO A 100 26.66 14.26 27.32
CA PRO A 100 25.30 14.36 26.78
C PRO A 100 25.17 13.61 25.45
N MET A 101 23.93 13.20 25.13
CA MET A 101 23.61 12.52 23.88
C MET A 101 23.93 13.37 22.65
N THR A 102 24.45 12.75 21.59
CA THR A 102 24.70 13.43 20.32
C THR A 102 23.43 13.42 19.47
N THR A 103 23.02 14.60 19.00
CA THR A 103 21.86 14.74 18.12
C THR A 103 22.31 14.76 16.66
N PHE A 104 21.90 13.77 15.88
CA PHE A 104 22.11 13.71 14.43
C PHE A 104 20.92 14.33 13.71
N VAL A 105 21.18 15.27 12.79
CA VAL A 105 20.16 15.97 12.03
C VAL A 105 20.36 15.73 10.54
N LEU A 106 19.29 15.38 9.84
CA LEU A 106 19.20 15.22 8.39
C LEU A 106 18.21 16.26 7.84
N CYS A 107 18.61 17.02 6.83
CA CYS A 107 17.68 17.85 6.08
C CYS A 107 16.98 17.00 5.02
N ASN A 108 15.64 16.93 5.07
CA ASN A 108 14.84 16.12 4.15
C ASN A 108 14.75 16.73 2.74
N GLU A 109 15.15 17.99 2.58
CA GLU A 109 15.03 18.75 1.33
C GLU A 109 16.27 18.60 0.44
N CYS A 110 17.47 18.62 1.04
CA CYS A 110 18.74 18.61 0.30
C CYS A 110 19.69 17.48 0.73
N GLY A 111 19.25 16.60 1.65
CA GLY A 111 20.03 15.47 2.14
C GLY A 111 21.23 15.84 3.02
N ASN A 112 21.39 17.11 3.39
CA ASN A 112 22.50 17.53 4.25
C ASN A 112 22.40 16.88 5.63
N ARG A 113 23.50 16.32 6.13
CA ARG A 113 23.58 15.67 7.44
C ARG A 113 24.61 16.36 8.31
N TRP A 114 24.28 16.63 9.57
CA TRP A 114 25.20 17.18 10.55
C TRP A 114 24.86 16.68 11.96
N LYS A 115 25.75 16.92 12.92
CA LYS A 115 25.58 16.55 14.32
C LYS A 115 25.66 17.78 15.21
N PHE A 116 24.90 17.77 16.30
CA PHE A 116 24.93 18.76 17.38
C PHE A 116 25.24 18.02 18.68
N CYS A 117 26.23 18.51 19.42
CA CYS A 117 26.68 17.96 20.71
C CYS A 117 26.50 19.04 21.77
#